data_AF-A0A821PAR8-F1
#
_entry.id   AF-A0A821PAR8-F1
#
_cell.length_a   1.000
_cell.length_b   1.000
_cell.length_c   1.000
_cell.angle_alpha   90.00
_cell.angle_beta   90.00
_cell.angle_gamma   90.00
#
_symmetry.space_group_name_H-M   'P 1'
#
loop_
_entity.id
_entity.type
_entity.pdbx_description
1 polymer ?
#
loop_
_entity_poly.entity_id
_entity_poly.type
_entity_poly.pdbx_seq_one_letter_code
_entity_poly.pdbx_strand_id
1 'polypeptide(L)' 'GTGYKIIFIPFDSNTNRPMGYYEDFVYGFLTNPSGPDTFGRPVGILVLKDGSLLFSDDGNKRLYQIDFLPPCG' A
#
# COMPACT_ATOMS: atom_id res chain seq x y z
N GLY A 1 -16.71 -4.85 3.04
CA GLY A 1 -15.61 -4.87 2.03
C GLY A 1 -14.30 -4.53 2.71
N THR A 2 -13.18 -4.41 1.99
CA THR A 2 -11.87 -4.00 2.57
C THR A 2 -11.45 -2.57 2.20
N GLY A 3 -12.19 -1.90 1.31
CA GLY A 3 -11.84 -0.59 0.79
C GLY A 3 -10.69 -0.72 -0.20
N TYR A 4 -9.91 0.35 -0.33
CA TYR A 4 -8.67 0.32 -1.09
C TYR A 4 -7.58 -0.47 -0.35
N LYS A 5 -6.60 -0.98 -1.10
CA LYS A 5 -5.38 -1.58 -0.57
C LYS A 5 -4.21 -1.27 -1.50
N ILE A 6 -3.02 -1.19 -0.92
CA ILE A 6 -1.74 -1.30 -1.65
C ILE A 6 -1.21 -2.70 -1.34
N ILE A 7 -0.91 -3.47 -2.38
CA ILE A 7 -0.45 -4.86 -2.27
C ILE A 7 0.92 -5.02 -2.91
N PHE A 8 1.66 -6.02 -2.46
CA PHE A 8 2.88 -6.50 -3.10
C PHE A 8 2.58 -7.81 -3.84
N ILE A 9 3.05 -7.92 -5.08
CA ILE A 9 2.98 -9.17 -5.86
C ILE A 9 4.40 -9.71 -5.97
N PRO A 10 4.74 -10.81 -5.27
CA PRO A 10 6.05 -11.41 -5.39
C PRO A 10 6.22 -12.10 -6.75
N PHE A 11 7.41 -11.92 -7.31
CA PHE A 11 7.85 -12.58 -8.54
C PHE A 11 8.87 -13.66 -8.19
N ASP A 12 8.69 -14.83 -8.80
CA ASP A 12 9.69 -15.89 -8.73
C ASP A 12 10.94 -15.43 -9.50
N SER A 13 12.08 -15.43 -8.82
CA SER A 13 13.35 -14.91 -9.35
C SER A 13 13.95 -15.75 -10.48
N ASN A 14 13.53 -17.01 -10.63
CA ASN A 14 14.03 -17.91 -11.67
C ASN A 14 13.20 -17.80 -12.95
N THR A 15 11.89 -17.64 -12.81
CA THR A 15 10.94 -17.63 -13.94
C THR A 15 10.50 -16.22 -14.35
N ASN A 16 10.76 -15.21 -13.52
CA ASN A 16 10.26 -13.84 -13.67
C ASN A 16 8.73 -13.79 -13.85
N ARG A 17 8.01 -14.69 -13.18
CA ARG A 17 6.54 -14.75 -13.19
C ARG A 17 5.97 -14.47 -11.81
N PRO A 18 4.74 -13.91 -11.71
CA PRO A 18 4.04 -13.79 -10.44
C PRO A 18 3.88 -15.15 -9.77
N MET A 19 4.11 -15.22 -8.46
CA MET A 19 4.00 -16.46 -7.68
C MET A 19 2.55 -16.92 -7.43
N GLY A 20 1.56 -16.19 -7.94
CA GLY A 20 0.14 -16.54 -7.83
C GLY A 20 -0.54 -16.09 -6.53
N TYR A 21 0.13 -15.29 -5.71
CA TYR A 21 -0.46 -14.64 -4.53
C TYR A 21 -0.03 -13.17 -4.44
N TYR A 22 -0.63 -12.44 -3.50
CA TYR A 22 -0.24 -11.10 -3.13
C TYR A 22 -0.15 -10.99 -1.61
N GLU A 23 0.62 -10.01 -1.15
CA GLU A 23 0.74 -9.63 0.25
C GLU A 23 0.10 -8.26 0.48
N ASP A 24 -0.69 -8.15 1.53
CA ASP A 24 -1.25 -6.86 1.95
C ASP A 24 -0.11 -5.98 2.50
N PHE A 25 0.10 -4.80 1.92
CA PHE A 25 1.14 -3.86 2.37
C PHE A 25 0.54 -2.67 3.13
N VAL A 26 -0.45 -2.00 2.54
CA VAL A 26 -1.25 -0.96 3.22
C VAL A 26 -2.72 -1.28 3.03
N TYR A 27 -3.43 -1.41 4.14
CA TYR A 27 -4.84 -1.76 4.16
C TYR A 27 -5.55 -1.08 5.34
N GLY A 28 -6.85 -1.31 5.46
CA GLY A 28 -7.66 -0.70 6.53
C GLY A 28 -8.29 0.64 6.13
N PHE A 29 -8.34 0.96 4.84
CA PHE A 29 -8.90 2.22 4.34
C PHE A 29 -10.39 2.39 4.64
N LEU A 30 -11.17 1.30 4.72
CA LEU A 30 -12.56 1.35 5.19
C LEU A 30 -12.61 1.60 6.70
N THR A 31 -13.31 2.66 7.10
CA THR A 31 -13.53 2.96 8.52
C THR A 31 -14.76 2.26 9.09
N ASN A 32 -15.73 1.92 8.24
CA ASN A 32 -16.92 1.16 8.61
C ASN A 32 -17.16 -0.01 7.61
N PRO A 33 -17.17 -1.28 8.05
CA PRO A 33 -17.39 -2.43 7.18
C PRO A 33 -18.75 -2.45 6.45
N SER A 34 -19.76 -1.76 6.99
CA SER A 34 -21.13 -1.70 6.49
C SER A 34 -21.42 -0.48 5.61
N GLY A 35 -20.47 0.45 5.47
CA GLY A 35 -20.63 1.70 4.72
C GLY A 35 -19.53 1.92 3.68
N PRO A 36 -19.65 2.97 2.84
CA PRO A 36 -18.65 3.30 1.84
C PRO A 36 -17.51 4.19 2.39
N ASP A 37 -17.54 4.57 3.66
CA ASP A 37 -16.65 5.58 4.23
C ASP A 37 -15.20 5.07 4.32
N THR A 38 -14.27 5.85 3.77
CA THR A 38 -12.85 5.53 3.77
C THR A 38 -12.02 6.67 4.36
N PHE A 39 -10.94 6.36 5.08
CA PHE A 39 -10.04 7.41 5.61
C PHE A 39 -9.17 8.04 4.51
N GLY A 40 -9.01 7.38 3.36
CA GLY A 40 -8.25 7.89 2.22
C GLY A 40 -8.47 7.05 0.97
N ARG A 41 -8.16 7.63 -0.20
CA ARG A 41 -8.29 6.99 -1.50
C ARG A 41 -6.95 7.02 -2.24
N PRO A 42 -6.12 5.97 -2.10
CA PRO A 42 -4.84 5.90 -2.79
C PRO A 42 -5.06 5.82 -4.31
N VAL A 43 -4.38 6.68 -5.08
CA VAL A 43 -4.51 6.76 -6.55
C VAL A 43 -3.20 6.64 -7.32
N GLY A 44 -2.05 6.75 -6.64
CA GLY A 44 -0.74 6.66 -7.26
C GLY A 44 0.31 6.23 -6.23
N ILE A 45 1.34 5.51 -6.69
CA ILE A 45 2.44 5.03 -5.86
C ILE A 45 3.79 5.31 -6.51
N LEU A 46 4.81 5.52 -5.69
CA LEU A 46 6.21 5.66 -6.12
C LEU A 46 7.13 5.07 -5.05
N VAL A 47 8.01 4.15 -5.44
CA VAL A 47 9.10 3.70 -4.56
C VAL A 47 10.28 4.65 -4.73
N LEU A 48 10.75 5.24 -3.63
CA LEU A 48 11.88 6.14 -3.61
C LEU A 48 13.21 5.37 -3.59
N LYS A 49 14.31 6.09 -3.85
CA LYS A 49 15.66 5.50 -3.92
C LYS A 49 16.13 4.89 -2.59
N ASP A 50 15.62 5.37 -1.47
CA ASP A 50 15.89 4.85 -0.12
C ASP A 50 15.05 3.61 0.23
N GLY A 51 14.19 3.16 -0.69
CA GLY A 51 13.32 2.00 -0.51
C GLY A 51 11.96 2.32 0.12
N SER A 52 11.72 3.58 0.51
CA SER A 52 10.43 4.01 1.02
C SER A 52 9.35 4.06 -0.06
N LEU A 53 8.09 3.98 0.36
CA LEU A 53 6.94 4.05 -0.54
C LEU A 53 6.16 5.35 -0.32
N LEU A 54 6.01 6.13 -1.38
CA LEU A 54 5.04 7.22 -1.44
C LEU A 54 3.72 6.71 -2.03
N PHE A 55 2.60 7.18 -1.47
CA PHE A 55 1.31 7.11 -2.15
C PHE A 55 0.53 8.42 -2.05
N SER A 56 -0.21 8.73 -3.11
CA SER A 56 -1.07 9.92 -3.18
C SER A 56 -2.52 9.59 -2.86
N ASP A 57 -3.14 10.44 -2.04
CA ASP A 57 -4.55 10.38 -1.67
C ASP A 57 -5.28 11.63 -2.20
N ASP A 58 -6.14 11.43 -3.19
CA ASP A 58 -6.87 12.51 -3.85
C ASP A 58 -8.07 13.02 -3.04
N GLY A 59 -8.62 12.21 -2.13
CA GLY A 59 -9.72 12.60 -1.25
C GLY A 59 -9.27 13.63 -0.22
N ASN A 60 -8.08 13.43 0.35
CA ASN A 60 -7.50 14.32 1.36
C ASN A 60 -6.47 15.30 0.83
N LYS A 61 -6.09 15.21 -0.45
CA LYS A 61 -5.02 16.02 -1.08
C LYS A 61 -3.69 15.89 -0.33
N ARG A 62 -3.29 14.66 -0.03
CA ARG A 62 -2.08 14.34 0.74
C ARG A 62 -1.17 13.37 0.00
N LEU A 63 0.13 13.48 0.28
CA LEU A 63 1.12 12.44 0.01
C LEU A 63 1.50 11.82 1.35
N TYR A 64 1.52 10.49 1.41
CA TYR A 64 1.99 9.73 2.55
C TYR A 64 3.29 9.02 2.17
N GLN A 65 4.26 9.01 3.10
CA GLN A 65 5.50 8.24 2.97
C GLN A 65 5.49 7.12 4.01
N ILE A 66 5.79 5.90 3.56
CA ILE A 66 5.98 4.74 4.42
C ILE A 66 7.46 4.40 4.42
N ASP A 67 8.07 4.56 5.59
CA ASP A 67 9.46 4.24 5.88
C ASP A 67 9.54 3.06 6.85
N PHE A 68 10.54 2.20 6.65
CA PHE A 68 10.92 1.20 7.64
C PHE A 68 11.94 1.82 8.59
N LEU A 69 11.54 2.03 9.85
CA LEU A 69 12.46 2.38 10.92
C LEU A 69 12.91 1.08 11.62
N PRO A 70 14.21 0.74 11.61
CA PRO A 70 14.68 -0.39 12.38
C PRO A 70 14.35 -0.19 13.87
N PRO A 71 14.02 -1.26 14.62
CA PRO A 71 13.89 -1.17 16.07
C PRO A 71 15.16 -0.55 16.65
N CYS A 72 15.02 0.44 17.55
CA CYS A 72 16.16 0.96 18.29
C CYS A 72 16.80 -0.20 19.06
N GLY A 73 18.13 -0.35 18.94
CA GLY A 73 18.91 -1.26 19.77
C GLY A 73 18.93 -0.83 21.23
#